data_AF-A0A529MS22-F1
#
_entry.id   AF-A0A529MS22-F1
#
_cell.length_a   1.000
_cell.length_b   1.000
_cell.length_c   1.000
_cell.angle_alpha   90.00
_cell.angle_beta   90.00
_cell.angle_gamma   90.00
#
_symmetry.space_group_name_H-M   'P 1'
#
loop_
_entity.id
_entity.type
_entity.pdbx_description
1 polymer ?
#
loop_
_entity_poly.entity_id
_entity_poly.type
_entity_poly.pdbx_seq_one_letter_code
_entity_poly.pdbx_strand_id
1 'polypeptide(L)'
;VVSKQAGVATVKFASNATISAGYPEGFNPTGEVTLVVRPEHADLVPDPAKGTIAGTLSNIVYFGTDTHYHVKLDGGGENFIVRHQNSRSSAVTYETGVKVGIQFEEDAARVLKD
;
A
#
# COMPACT_ATOMS: atom_id res chain seq x y z
N VAL A 1 -7.84 -2.59 13.75
CA VAL A 1 -9.24 -2.30 13.36
C VAL A 1 -9.83 -1.28 14.31
N VAL A 2 -10.41 -0.18 13.82
CA VAL A 2 -11.01 0.89 14.65
C VAL A 2 -12.54 0.95 14.57
N SER A 3 -13.13 0.54 13.46
CA SER A 3 -14.58 0.40 13.29
C SER A 3 -14.88 -0.64 12.19
N LYS A 4 -16.13 -1.10 12.13
CA LYS A 4 -16.62 -2.07 11.14
C LYS A 4 -18.06 -1.77 10.76
N GLN A 5 -18.38 -1.90 9.48
CA GLN A 5 -19.74 -1.78 8.96
C GLN A 5 -19.88 -2.57 7.66
N ALA A 6 -20.95 -3.36 7.55
CA ALA A 6 -21.36 -4.02 6.30
C ALA A 6 -20.24 -4.78 5.54
N GLY A 7 -19.42 -5.57 6.25
CA GLY A 7 -18.33 -6.33 5.62
C GLY A 7 -17.06 -5.53 5.32
N VAL A 8 -16.99 -4.27 5.78
CA VAL A 8 -15.82 -3.40 5.64
C VAL A 8 -15.32 -3.00 7.03
N ALA A 9 -14.02 -3.13 7.24
CA ALA A 9 -13.32 -2.69 8.44
C ALA A 9 -12.54 -1.41 8.13
N THR A 10 -12.66 -0.41 9.00
CA THR A 10 -11.69 0.69 9.00
C THR A 10 -10.48 0.25 9.82
N VAL A 11 -9.32 0.24 9.18
CA VAL A 11 -8.04 -0.13 9.81
C VAL A 11 -7.17 1.10 9.91
N LYS A 12 -6.58 1.31 11.08
CA LYS A 12 -5.68 2.41 11.38
C LYS A 12 -4.25 1.89 11.42
N PHE A 13 -3.37 2.54 10.67
CA PHE A 13 -1.93 2.28 10.68
C PHE A 13 -1.25 2.99 11.86
N ALA A 14 0.00 2.61 12.16
CA ALA A 14 0.82 3.29 13.16
C ALA A 14 1.03 4.79 12.86
N SER A 15 1.01 5.18 11.57
CA SER A 15 1.06 6.57 11.10
C SER A 15 -0.22 7.37 11.40
N ASN A 16 -1.23 6.76 12.01
CA ASN A 16 -2.60 7.27 12.18
C ASN A 16 -3.43 7.38 10.89
N ALA A 17 -2.87 7.10 9.72
CA ALA A 17 -3.65 6.96 8.50
C ALA A 17 -4.67 5.81 8.64
N THR A 18 -5.79 5.93 7.93
CA THR A 18 -6.85 4.92 7.92
C THR A 18 -7.13 4.44 6.51
N ILE A 19 -7.47 3.15 6.38
CA ILE A 19 -7.94 2.54 5.14
C ILE A 19 -9.20 1.71 5.37
N SER A 20 -10.09 1.70 4.39
CA SER A 20 -11.21 0.77 4.32
C SER A 20 -10.73 -0.56 3.75
N ALA A 21 -10.99 -1.65 4.46
CA ALA A 21 -10.60 -2.99 4.06
C ALA A 21 -11.80 -3.94 4.10
N GLY A 22 -12.14 -4.52 2.96
CA GLY A 22 -13.20 -5.53 2.89
C GLY A 22 -12.76 -6.83 3.56
N TYR A 23 -13.71 -7.55 4.14
CA TYR A 23 -13.46 -8.84 4.79
C TYR A 23 -14.61 -9.84 4.50
N PRO A 24 -14.33 -11.15 4.45
CA PRO A 24 -15.33 -12.14 4.02
C PRO A 24 -16.51 -12.25 5.00
N GLU A 25 -17.66 -12.69 4.49
CA GLU A 25 -18.83 -12.98 5.32
C GLU A 25 -18.53 -14.02 6.39
N GLY A 26 -19.13 -13.87 7.57
CA GLY A 26 -18.89 -14.75 8.71
C GLY A 26 -17.53 -14.56 9.40
N PHE A 27 -16.66 -13.67 8.90
CA PHE A 27 -15.45 -13.25 9.58
C PHE A 27 -15.65 -11.94 10.33
N ASN A 28 -15.08 -11.84 11.53
CA ASN A 28 -15.23 -10.69 12.41
C ASN A 28 -13.85 -10.16 12.84
N PRO A 29 -13.16 -9.37 12.00
CA PRO A 29 -11.81 -8.92 12.31
C PRO A 29 -11.81 -8.01 13.56
N THR A 30 -10.89 -8.24 14.48
CA THR A 30 -10.73 -7.44 15.70
C THR A 30 -9.25 -7.25 16.03
N GLY A 31 -8.89 -6.10 16.60
CA GLY A 31 -7.51 -5.84 17.00
C GLY A 31 -6.56 -5.64 15.82
N GLU A 32 -5.38 -6.22 15.91
CA GLU A 32 -4.36 -6.25 14.87
C GLU A 32 -4.77 -7.26 13.79
N VAL A 33 -4.59 -6.88 12.53
CA VAL A 33 -5.00 -7.69 11.38
C VAL A 33 -3.98 -7.52 10.26
N THR A 34 -3.84 -8.56 9.44
CA THR A 34 -3.05 -8.48 8.21
C THR A 34 -3.91 -7.91 7.09
N LEU A 35 -3.41 -6.87 6.44
CA LEU A 35 -3.99 -6.30 5.23
C LEU A 35 -3.23 -6.78 4.00
N VAL A 36 -3.97 -7.11 2.95
CA VAL A 36 -3.41 -7.31 1.61
C VAL A 36 -3.93 -6.23 0.68
N VAL A 37 -3.03 -5.65 -0.10
CA VAL A 37 -3.32 -4.73 -1.20
C VAL A 37 -2.56 -5.26 -2.40
N ARG A 38 -3.21 -5.35 -3.57
CA ARG A 38 -2.52 -5.80 -4.78
C ARG A 38 -1.53 -4.71 -5.25
N PRO A 39 -0.33 -5.06 -5.73
CA PRO A 39 0.67 -4.08 -6.17
C PRO A 39 0.19 -3.04 -7.18
N GLU A 40 -0.74 -3.43 -8.05
CA GLU A 40 -1.33 -2.58 -9.10
C GLU A 40 -2.42 -1.62 -8.60
N HIS A 41 -2.92 -1.80 -7.37
CA HIS A 41 -3.90 -0.89 -6.73
C HIS A 41 -3.22 0.06 -5.73
N ALA A 42 -1.95 0.36 -6.00
CA ALA A 42 -1.13 1.25 -5.23
C ALA A 42 -0.29 2.10 -6.19
N ASP A 43 -0.03 3.34 -5.80
CA ASP A 43 0.85 4.25 -6.52
C ASP A 43 1.89 4.84 -5.59
N LEU A 44 3.05 5.20 -6.16
CA LEU A 44 4.02 6.02 -5.45
C LEU A 44 3.64 7.50 -5.55
N VAL A 45 3.82 8.22 -4.45
CA VAL A 45 3.76 9.69 -4.44
C VAL A 45 5.11 10.25 -3.96
N PRO A 46 5.66 11.29 -4.61
CA PRO A 46 6.97 11.84 -4.23
C PRO A 46 7.02 12.41 -2.82
N ASP A 47 5.92 13.00 -2.36
CA ASP A 47 5.79 13.52 -0.99
C ASP A 47 5.33 12.38 -0.07
N PRO A 48 6.17 11.87 0.85
CA PRO A 48 5.81 10.77 1.74
C PRO A 48 4.63 11.10 2.66
N ALA A 49 4.38 12.38 2.96
CA ALA A 49 3.26 12.79 3.79
C ALA A 49 1.91 12.72 3.07
N LYS A 50 1.91 12.59 1.74
CA LYS A 50 0.69 12.45 0.92
C LYS A 50 0.27 11.01 0.66
N GLY A 51 1.11 10.04 1.03
CA GLY A 51 0.77 8.62 0.93
C GLY A 51 -0.09 8.17 2.11
N THR A 52 -0.78 7.03 1.94
CA THR A 52 -1.47 6.35 3.05
C THR A 52 -0.47 5.77 4.05
N ILE A 53 0.62 5.21 3.52
CA ILE A 53 1.81 4.80 4.29
C ILE A 53 3.06 5.34 3.59
N ALA A 54 4.20 5.29 4.27
CA ALA A 54 5.47 5.77 3.73
C ALA A 54 6.58 4.72 3.91
N GLY A 55 7.63 4.87 3.13
CA GLY A 55 8.81 4.02 3.22
C GLY A 55 9.96 4.53 2.37
N THR A 56 11.03 3.75 2.32
CA THR A 56 12.21 4.03 1.49
C THR A 56 12.23 3.12 0.28
N LEU A 57 12.34 3.71 -0.91
CA LEU A 57 12.46 2.93 -2.15
C LEU A 57 13.79 2.18 -2.17
N SER A 58 13.74 0.86 -2.08
CA SER A 58 14.93 0.00 -1.92
C SER A 58 15.41 -0.62 -3.24
N ASN A 59 14.52 -0.82 -4.20
CA ASN A 59 14.86 -1.40 -5.49
C ASN A 59 13.84 -0.98 -6.56
N ILE A 60 14.30 -0.92 -7.82
CA ILE A 60 13.49 -0.62 -8.99
C ILE A 60 13.76 -1.72 -10.02
N VAL A 61 12.75 -2.50 -10.37
CA VAL A 61 12.88 -3.63 -11.29
C VAL A 61 12.02 -3.38 -12.52
N TYR A 62 12.65 -3.26 -13.68
CA TYR A 62 11.94 -3.20 -14.96
C TYR A 62 11.50 -4.61 -15.37
N PHE A 63 10.19 -4.80 -15.58
CA PHE A 63 9.60 -6.09 -15.91
C PHE A 63 8.61 -5.95 -17.07
N GLY A 64 9.13 -6.06 -18.30
CA GLY A 64 8.33 -5.96 -19.52
C GLY A 64 7.64 -4.60 -19.66
N THR A 65 6.31 -4.60 -19.64
CA THR A 65 5.50 -3.37 -19.72
C THR A 65 5.41 -2.60 -18.42
N ASP A 66 5.99 -3.11 -17.34
CA ASP A 66 5.83 -2.58 -16.00
C ASP A 66 7.17 -2.27 -15.34
N THR A 67 7.12 -1.46 -14.29
CA THR A 67 8.19 -1.23 -13.33
C THR A 67 7.67 -1.59 -11.95
N HIS A 68 8.43 -2.41 -11.22
CA HIS A 68 8.16 -2.74 -9.82
C HIS A 68 9.04 -1.90 -8.91
N TYR A 69 8.39 -1.15 -8.03
CA TYR A 69 9.05 -0.36 -7.00
C TYR A 69 8.95 -1.11 -5.67
N HIS A 70 10.10 -1.54 -5.14
CA HIS A 70 10.16 -2.25 -3.86
C HIS A 70 10.42 -1.24 -2.76
N VAL A 71 9.43 -1.00 -1.91
CA VAL A 71 9.50 -0.01 -0.83
C VAL A 71 9.64 -0.73 0.51
N LYS A 72 10.69 -0.41 1.25
CA LYS A 72 10.83 -0.81 2.64
C LYS A 72 9.95 0.09 3.50
N LEU A 73 8.92 -0.47 4.12
CA LEU A 73 7.93 0.28 4.89
C LEU A 73 8.51 0.87 6.18
N ASP A 74 8.01 2.06 6.54
CA ASP A 74 8.25 2.65 7.86
C ASP A 74 7.55 1.82 8.95
N GLY A 75 8.19 1.72 10.12
CA GLY A 75 7.69 0.90 11.24
C GLY A 75 8.13 -0.56 11.20
N GLY A 76 8.86 -0.98 10.16
CA GLY A 76 9.35 -2.35 10.00
C GLY A 76 8.35 -3.25 9.26
N GLY A 77 8.72 -4.51 9.06
CA GLY A 77 7.93 -5.47 8.27
C GLY A 77 8.53 -5.76 6.90
N GLU A 78 7.76 -6.46 6.07
CA GLU A 78 8.15 -6.84 4.72
C GLU A 78 8.15 -5.64 3.76
N ASN A 79 8.85 -5.79 2.63
CA ASN A 79 8.79 -4.79 1.56
C ASN A 79 7.40 -4.82 0.90
N PHE A 80 6.86 -3.64 0.61
CA PHE A 80 5.68 -3.50 -0.25
C PHE A 80 6.14 -3.29 -1.69
N ILE A 81 5.46 -3.92 -2.65
CA ILE A 81 5.72 -3.74 -4.08
C ILE A 81 4.61 -2.89 -4.67
N VAL A 82 4.97 -1.79 -5.32
CA VAL A 82 4.09 -1.03 -6.20
C VAL A 82 4.39 -1.43 -7.63
N ARG A 83 3.36 -1.81 -8.40
CA ARG A 83 3.48 -2.13 -9.82
C ARG A 83 2.95 -0.96 -10.64
N HIS A 84 3.83 -0.35 -11.43
CA HIS A 84 3.47 0.77 -12.30
C HIS A 84 3.67 0.39 -13.76
N GLN A 85 2.65 0.59 -14.59
CA GLN A 85 2.78 0.37 -16.04
C GLN A 85 3.66 1.46 -16.66
N ASN A 86 4.66 1.05 -17.44
CA ASN A 86 5.58 1.98 -18.10
C ASN A 86 4.82 2.85 -19.11
N SER A 87 4.98 4.16 -19.00
CA SER A 87 4.45 5.13 -19.96
C SER A 87 5.58 5.97 -20.55
N ARG A 88 5.47 6.33 -21.83
CA ARG A 88 6.48 7.19 -22.51
C ARG A 88 6.44 8.64 -22.03
N SER A 89 5.38 9.03 -21.32
CA SER A 89 5.07 10.40 -20.92
C SER A 89 5.22 10.65 -19.41
N SER A 90 5.56 9.63 -18.61
CA SER A 90 5.71 9.80 -17.17
C SER A 90 6.95 10.63 -16.86
N ALA A 91 6.74 11.85 -16.34
CA ALA A 91 7.80 12.80 -15.97
C ALA A 91 8.44 12.49 -14.60
N VAL A 92 7.81 11.64 -13.78
CA VAL A 92 8.31 11.33 -12.43
C VAL A 92 9.33 10.21 -12.51
N THR A 93 10.58 10.54 -12.23
CA THR A 93 11.66 9.57 -12.05
C THR A 93 11.87 9.33 -10.56
N TYR A 94 11.89 8.06 -10.15
CA TYR A 94 12.21 7.67 -8.78
C TYR A 94 13.63 7.11 -8.73
N GLU A 95 14.32 7.36 -7.62
CA GLU A 95 15.66 6.84 -7.34
C GLU A 95 15.65 6.00 -6.07
N THR A 96 16.42 4.92 -6.05
CA THR A 96 16.60 4.13 -4.83
C THR A 96 17.21 4.97 -3.71
N GLY A 97 16.82 4.71 -2.47
CA GLY A 97 17.26 5.43 -1.28
C GLY A 97 16.37 6.62 -0.90
N VAL A 98 15.49 7.08 -1.79
CA VAL A 98 14.57 8.19 -1.48
C VAL A 98 13.37 7.72 -0.67
N LYS A 99 12.88 8.59 0.21
CA LYS A 99 11.59 8.44 0.89
C LYS A 99 10.46 8.69 -0.10
N VAL A 100 9.45 7.83 -0.08
CA VAL A 100 8.25 7.92 -0.92
C VAL A 100 7.02 7.62 -0.08
N GLY A 101 5.88 8.16 -0.51
CA GLY A 101 4.58 7.73 -0.03
C GLY A 101 4.03 6.62 -0.91
N ILE A 102 3.26 5.71 -0.33
CA ILE A 102 2.45 4.73 -1.04
C ILE A 102 1.00 5.14 -0.83
N GLN A 103 0.33 5.51 -1.92
CA GLN A 103 -1.09 5.77 -1.93
C GLN A 103 -1.82 4.50 -2.38
N PHE A 104 -2.78 4.04 -1.60
CA PHE A 104 -3.66 2.94 -2.00
C PHE A 104 -4.90 3.50 -2.70
N GLU A 105 -5.38 2.81 -3.73
CA GLU A 105 -6.69 3.11 -4.30
C GLU A 105 -7.80 2.89 -3.25
N GLU A 106 -8.93 3.55 -3.45
CA GLU A 106 -10.12 3.31 -2.62
C GLU A 106 -10.55 1.84 -2.74
N ASP A 107 -10.96 1.23 -1.62
CA ASP A 107 -11.41 -0.16 -1.52
C ASP A 107 -10.41 -1.25 -1.97
N ALA A 108 -9.14 -0.90 -2.21
CA ALA A 108 -8.10 -1.82 -2.66
C ALA A 108 -7.68 -2.86 -1.60
N ALA A 109 -7.90 -2.55 -0.32
CA ALA A 109 -7.46 -3.39 0.78
C ALA A 109 -8.46 -4.50 1.13
N ARG A 110 -7.91 -5.66 1.48
CA ARG A 110 -8.65 -6.78 2.07
C ARG A 110 -8.00 -7.19 3.38
N VAL A 111 -8.83 -7.55 4.35
CA VAL A 111 -8.35 -8.21 5.56
C VAL A 111 -8.14 -9.69 5.25
N LEU A 112 -6.96 -10.21 5.52
CA LEU A 112 -6.70 -11.64 5.42
C LEU A 112 -7.27 -12.37 6.65
N LYS A 113 -7.83 -13.55 6.40
CA LYS A 113 -8.20 -14.50 7.43
C LYS A 113 -7.04 -15.50 7.53
N ASP A 114 -6.45 -15.60 8.72
CA ASP A 114 -5.47 -16.63 9.04
C ASP A 114 -6.10 -18.04 9.01
#